data_AF-A0A9D5V0Y4-F1
#
_entry.id   AF-A0A9D5V0Y4-F1
#
_cell.length_a   1.000
_cell.length_b   1.000
_cell.length_c   1.000
_cell.angle_alpha   90.00
_cell.angle_beta   90.00
_cell.angle_gamma   90.00
#
_symmetry.space_group_name_H-M   'P 1'
#
loop_
_entity.id
_entity.type
_entity.pdbx_description
1 polymer ?
#
loop_
_entity_poly.entity_id
_entity_poly.type
_entity_poly.pdbx_seq_one_letter_code
_entity_poly.pdbx_strand_id
1 'polypeptide(L)'
;MAEYADVILNQHAEQEGVRPVIYPHWFHRIRFRCKVCHHELGFKMKAGGNDVTMAAILDGKFCGMCHNDDIAWGLEHCHRCHSGLPGLKTGIRGDNKAGGPGEY
;
A
#
# COMPACT_ATOMS: atom_id res chain seq x y z
N MET A 1 3.61 -4.30 -17.83
CA MET A 1 4.01 -2.87 -17.72
C MET A 1 3.29 -2.11 -16.59
N ALA A 2 2.50 -2.75 -15.72
CA ALA A 2 1.78 -2.10 -14.62
C ALA A 2 2.28 -2.48 -13.22
N GLU A 3 3.30 -3.35 -13.12
CA GLU A 3 3.72 -4.01 -11.87
C GLU A 3 5.04 -3.45 -11.29
N TYR A 4 5.57 -2.34 -11.82
CA TYR A 4 6.83 -1.79 -11.30
C TYR A 4 6.60 -1.18 -9.91
N ALA A 5 7.04 -1.92 -8.88
CA ALA A 5 7.05 -1.57 -7.47
C ALA A 5 5.70 -1.59 -6.73
N ASP A 6 4.78 -2.46 -7.13
CA ASP A 6 3.55 -2.67 -6.36
C ASP A 6 3.89 -3.14 -4.95
N VAL A 7 3.26 -2.54 -3.93
CA VAL A 7 3.49 -2.92 -2.53
C VAL A 7 2.36 -3.81 -2.08
N ILE A 8 2.70 -5.00 -1.60
CA ILE A 8 1.78 -5.91 -0.94
C ILE A 8 1.79 -5.58 0.55
N LEU A 9 0.63 -5.35 1.14
CA LEU A 9 0.46 -5.20 2.59
C LEU A 9 -0.40 -6.34 3.12
N ASN A 10 0.20 -7.15 4.01
CA ASN A 10 -0.46 -8.30 4.62
C ASN A 10 0.02 -8.57 6.06
N GLN A 11 0.32 -7.51 6.81
CA GLN A 11 0.68 -7.65 8.23
C GLN A 11 -0.54 -8.01 9.09
N HIS A 12 -1.72 -7.49 8.72
CA HIS A 12 -2.99 -7.68 9.44
C HIS A 12 -4.07 -8.36 8.61
N ALA A 13 -4.17 -8.00 7.32
CA ALA A 13 -5.30 -8.35 6.45
C ALA A 13 -5.73 -9.82 6.54
N GLU A 14 -4.83 -10.78 6.29
CA GLU A 14 -5.20 -12.20 6.35
C GLU A 14 -5.55 -12.69 7.76
N GLN A 15 -4.91 -12.15 8.80
CA GLN A 15 -5.22 -12.50 10.19
C GLN A 15 -6.62 -12.01 10.58
N GLU A 16 -7.07 -10.92 9.98
CA GLU A 16 -8.41 -10.34 10.13
C GLU A 16 -9.44 -10.92 9.14
N GLY A 17 -9.07 -11.95 8.37
CA GLY A 17 -9.98 -12.66 7.47
C GLY A 17 -10.29 -11.94 6.16
N VAL A 18 -9.50 -10.92 5.80
CA VAL A 18 -9.62 -10.20 4.51
C VAL A 18 -8.40 -10.44 3.62
N ARG A 19 -8.57 -10.25 2.32
CA ARG A 19 -7.48 -10.49 1.36
C ARG A 19 -6.32 -9.50 1.55
N PRO A 20 -5.08 -9.87 1.19
CA PRO A 20 -3.96 -8.94 1.16
C PRO A 20 -4.26 -7.69 0.33
N VAL A 21 -3.68 -6.56 0.73
CA VAL A 21 -3.81 -5.30 -0.01
C VAL A 21 -2.73 -5.20 -1.07
N ILE A 22 -3.11 -4.81 -2.29
CA ILE A 22 -2.17 -4.43 -3.35
C ILE A 22 -2.22 -2.92 -3.50
N TYR A 23 -1.10 -2.25 -3.22
CA TYR A 23 -0.93 -0.83 -3.47
C TYR A 23 -0.16 -0.63 -4.79
N PRO A 24 -0.83 -0.14 -5.86
CA PRO A 24 -0.18 0.08 -7.13
C PRO A 24 0.59 1.40 -7.13
N HIS A 25 1.91 1.35 -6.94
CA HIS A 25 2.76 2.56 -6.91
C HIS A 25 2.63 3.38 -8.19
N TRP A 26 2.58 2.70 -9.34
CA TRP A 26 2.43 3.33 -10.66
C TRP A 26 1.24 4.28 -10.71
N PHE A 27 0.04 3.83 -10.29
CA PHE A 27 -1.18 4.63 -10.40
C PHE A 27 -1.12 5.90 -9.55
N HIS A 28 -0.55 5.78 -8.35
CA HIS A 28 -0.37 6.90 -7.44
C HIS A 28 0.71 7.87 -7.93
N ARG A 29 1.80 7.35 -8.51
CA ARG A 29 2.91 8.15 -9.05
C ARG A 29 2.55 9.00 -10.28
N ILE A 30 1.49 8.66 -11.00
CA ILE A 30 0.98 9.52 -12.09
C ILE A 30 0.41 10.83 -11.53
N ARG A 31 -0.11 10.81 -10.30
CA ARG A 31 -0.82 11.95 -9.68
C ARG A 31 0.00 12.65 -8.61
N PHE A 32 0.84 11.92 -7.89
CA PHE A 32 1.54 12.41 -6.71
C PHE A 32 3.04 12.15 -6.77
N ARG A 33 3.81 13.07 -6.18
CA ARG A 33 5.27 12.94 -6.03
C ARG A 33 5.59 12.06 -4.82
N CYS A 34 6.78 11.45 -4.82
CA CYS A 34 7.24 10.57 -3.73
C CYS A 34 7.13 11.21 -2.34
N LYS A 35 7.40 12.53 -2.23
CA LYS A 35 7.34 13.28 -0.97
C LYS A 35 5.96 13.27 -0.30
N VAL A 36 4.88 13.17 -1.10
CA VAL A 36 3.53 13.15 -0.57
C VAL A 36 3.39 11.89 0.30
N CYS A 37 3.67 10.72 -0.26
CA CYS A 37 3.55 9.47 0.49
C CYS A 37 4.62 9.32 1.58
N HIS A 38 5.89 9.58 1.24
CA HIS A 38 7.02 9.14 2.07
C HIS A 38 7.54 10.19 3.08
N HIS A 39 7.10 11.43 2.97
CA HIS A 39 7.45 12.49 3.91
C HIS A 39 6.19 13.08 4.56
N GLU A 40 5.23 13.53 3.74
CA GLU A 40 4.02 14.19 4.26
C GLU A 40 3.08 13.19 4.93
N LEU A 41 2.81 12.03 4.30
CA LEU A 41 1.96 10.98 4.87
C LEU A 41 2.70 10.03 5.83
N GLY A 42 4.04 10.08 5.87
CA GLY A 42 4.87 9.29 6.79
C GLY A 42 5.03 7.81 6.44
N PHE A 43 4.78 7.39 5.19
CA PHE A 43 5.13 6.04 4.75
C PHE A 43 6.65 5.87 4.69
N LYS A 44 7.20 4.93 5.46
CA LYS A 44 8.63 4.59 5.38
C LYS A 44 8.93 3.99 4.02
N MET A 45 10.15 4.22 3.52
CA MET A 45 10.69 3.63 2.29
C MET A 45 11.00 2.13 2.48
N LYS A 46 10.05 1.36 3.03
CA LYS A 46 10.19 -0.06 3.35
C LYS A 46 8.80 -0.71 3.39
N ALA A 47 8.61 -1.77 2.59
CA ALA A 47 7.39 -2.56 2.66
C ALA A 47 7.20 -3.13 4.08
N GLY A 48 6.01 -2.94 4.66
CA GLY A 48 5.72 -3.30 6.03
C GLY A 48 6.44 -2.47 7.10
N GLY A 49 7.06 -1.34 6.74
CA GLY A 49 7.75 -0.44 7.68
C GLY A 49 6.80 0.39 8.55
N ASN A 50 5.53 0.50 8.14
CA ASN A 50 4.46 1.16 8.88
C ASN A 50 3.46 0.14 9.36
N ASP A 51 2.95 0.37 10.57
CA ASP A 51 1.82 -0.38 11.10
C ASP A 51 0.51 0.24 10.59
N VAL A 52 0.05 -0.25 9.44
CA VAL A 52 -1.16 0.26 8.77
C VAL A 52 -2.36 -0.58 9.16
N THR A 53 -3.23 -0.02 10.00
CA THR A 53 -4.48 -0.65 10.45
C THR A 53 -5.69 0.07 9.86
N MET A 54 -6.82 -0.63 9.73
CA MET A 54 -8.07 0.01 9.32
C MET A 54 -8.53 1.09 10.30
N ALA A 55 -8.26 0.94 11.60
CA ALA A 55 -8.52 1.98 12.60
C ALA A 55 -7.73 3.26 12.30
N ALA A 56 -6.43 3.15 12.01
CA ALA A 56 -5.62 4.32 11.63
C ALA A 56 -6.10 4.94 10.31
N ILE A 57 -6.55 4.12 9.36
CA ILE A 57 -7.11 4.60 8.08
C ILE A 57 -8.42 5.38 8.31
N LEU A 58 -9.32 4.87 9.16
CA LEU A 58 -10.56 5.57 9.53
C LEU A 58 -10.29 6.88 10.29
N ASP A 59 -9.21 6.94 11.07
CA ASP A 59 -8.72 8.18 11.72
C ASP A 59 -8.06 9.17 10.72
N GLY A 60 -8.17 8.92 9.42
CA GLY A 60 -7.63 9.79 8.38
C GLY A 60 -6.12 9.71 8.22
N LYS A 61 -5.48 8.60 8.63
CA LYS A 61 -4.04 8.37 8.41
C LYS A 61 -3.82 7.45 7.21
N PHE A 62 -2.58 7.41 6.71
CA PHE A 62 -2.18 6.53 5.61
C PHE A 62 -3.10 6.67 4.39
N CYS A 63 -3.78 5.60 4.01
CA CYS A 63 -4.73 5.56 2.90
C CYS A 63 -5.89 6.55 3.09
N GLY A 64 -6.33 6.74 4.34
CA GLY A 64 -7.49 7.57 4.68
C GLY A 64 -7.25 9.08 4.55
N MET A 65 -6.01 9.53 4.36
CA MET A 65 -5.74 10.94 4.02
C MET A 65 -6.29 11.32 2.64
N CYS A 66 -6.42 10.35 1.73
CA CYS A 66 -6.94 10.56 0.38
C CYS A 66 -8.20 9.74 0.08
N HIS A 67 -8.31 8.51 0.57
CA HIS A 67 -9.50 7.68 0.42
C HIS A 67 -10.54 8.08 1.47
N ASN A 68 -11.20 9.21 1.22
CA ASN A 68 -12.05 9.93 2.18
C ASN A 68 -13.29 10.57 1.52
N ASP A 69 -13.67 10.11 0.33
CA ASP A 69 -14.78 10.62 -0.49
C ASP A 69 -14.64 12.04 -1.05
N ASP A 70 -13.52 12.72 -0.79
CA ASP A 70 -13.22 14.03 -1.36
C ASP A 70 -12.09 13.94 -2.41
N ILE A 71 -10.95 13.37 -2.03
CA ILE A 71 -9.76 13.27 -2.90
C ILE A 71 -9.81 12.00 -3.76
N ALA A 72 -10.28 10.90 -3.17
CA ALA A 72 -10.46 9.61 -3.82
C ALA A 72 -11.69 8.90 -3.24
N TRP A 73 -12.10 7.83 -3.90
CA TRP A 73 -13.21 6.98 -3.46
C TRP A 73 -13.05 6.52 -1.99
N GLY A 74 -14.17 6.43 -1.27
CA GLY A 74 -14.24 6.12 0.14
C GLY A 74 -13.92 4.67 0.53
N LEU A 75 -13.71 4.48 1.83
CA LEU A 75 -13.19 3.26 2.43
C LEU A 75 -14.17 2.06 2.39
N GLU A 76 -15.44 2.30 2.09
CA GLU A 76 -16.49 1.29 1.93
C GLU A 76 -16.23 0.32 0.77
N HIS A 77 -15.35 0.70 -0.17
CA HIS A 77 -14.97 -0.14 -1.31
C HIS A 77 -13.85 -1.14 -0.96
N CYS A 78 -14.06 -1.99 0.07
CA CYS A 78 -13.03 -2.88 0.63
C CYS A 78 -12.24 -3.67 -0.43
N HIS A 79 -12.92 -4.19 -1.45
CA HIS A 79 -12.34 -5.02 -2.50
C HIS A 79 -11.34 -4.29 -3.41
N ARG A 80 -11.35 -2.95 -3.43
CA ARG A 80 -10.39 -2.14 -4.21
C ARG A 80 -9.02 -2.10 -3.56
N CYS A 81 -8.96 -2.06 -2.22
CA CYS A 81 -7.71 -2.22 -1.47
C CYS A 81 -7.33 -3.70 -1.37
N HIS A 82 -8.24 -4.51 -0.83
CA HIS A 82 -8.05 -5.93 -0.55
C HIS A 82 -8.23 -6.78 -1.81
N SER A 83 -7.32 -6.58 -2.78
CA SER A 83 -7.36 -7.17 -4.12
C SER A 83 -6.35 -8.30 -4.34
N GLY A 84 -5.45 -8.54 -3.37
CA GLY A 84 -4.43 -9.57 -3.45
C GLY A 84 -4.99 -10.99 -3.35
N LEU A 85 -4.26 -11.95 -3.88
CA LEU A 85 -4.56 -13.36 -3.64
C LEU A 85 -4.19 -13.75 -2.20
N PRO A 86 -4.94 -14.66 -1.56
CA PRO A 86 -4.54 -15.24 -0.28
C PRO A 86 -3.12 -15.83 -0.34
N GLY A 87 -2.38 -15.70 0.74
CA GLY A 87 -1.02 -16.19 0.93
C GLY A 87 0.09 -15.22 0.52
N LEU A 88 -0.23 -14.10 -0.16
CA LEU A 88 0.78 -13.12 -0.57
C LEU A 88 1.43 -12.45 0.65
N LYS A 89 2.76 -12.50 0.74
CA LYS A 89 3.51 -11.87 1.84
C LYS A 89 3.71 -10.38 1.58
N THR A 90 3.74 -9.61 2.66
CA THR A 90 4.12 -8.19 2.63
C THR A 90 5.48 -8.04 1.92
N GLY A 91 5.55 -7.14 0.95
CA GLY A 91 6.72 -7.02 0.10
C GLY A 91 6.49 -6.13 -1.12
N ILE A 92 7.48 -6.05 -1.99
CA ILE A 92 7.38 -5.35 -3.28
C ILE A 92 7.25 -6.42 -4.36
N ARG A 93 6.28 -6.27 -5.26
CA ARG A 93 6.12 -7.11 -6.44
C ARG A 93 6.68 -6.36 -7.66
N GLY A 94 7.44 -7.07 -8.50
CA GLY A 94 7.97 -6.55 -9.75
C GLY A 94 9.39 -5.96 -9.68
N ASP A 95 10.20 -6.38 -8.71
CA ASP A 95 11.63 -6.17 -8.79
C ASP A 95 12.31 -7.30 -9.58
N ASN A 96 13.19 -6.93 -10.50
CA ASN A 96 14.13 -7.84 -11.14
C ASN A 96 15.22 -8.28 -10.14
N LYS A 97 14.85 -8.77 -8.94
CA LYS A 97 15.79 -9.28 -7.94
C LYS A 97 15.50 -10.76 -7.66
N ALA A 98 15.74 -11.64 -8.63
CA ALA A 98 17.05 -12.29 -8.77
C ALA A 98 18.22 -11.30 -8.82
N GLY A 99 18.73 -10.89 -7.66
CA GLY A 99 19.99 -10.14 -7.60
C GLY A 99 20.11 -9.21 -6.40
N GLY A 100 20.54 -9.79 -5.26
CA GLY A 100 21.49 -9.17 -4.33
C GLY A 100 21.14 -7.85 -3.62
N PRO A 101 21.82 -7.58 -2.49
CA PRO A 101 21.44 -6.55 -1.55
C PRO A 101 21.79 -5.17 -2.10
N GLY A 102 20.81 -4.28 -2.09
CA GLY A 102 21.01 -2.87 -2.36
C GLY A 102 20.14 -2.11 -1.38
N GLU A 103 20.77 -1.69 -0.29
CA GLU A 103 20.29 -0.62 0.57
C GLU A 103 20.23 0.68 -0.23
N TYR A 104 19.10 1.37 -0.16
CA TYR A 104 19.00 2.83 -0.19
C TYR A 104 17.66 3.24 0.43
#